data_AF-A0A383C7F3-F1
#
_entry.id   AF-A0A383C7F3-F1
#
_cell.length_a   1.000
_cell.length_b   1.000
_cell.length_c   1.000
_cell.angle_alpha   90.00
_cell.angle_beta   90.00
_cell.angle_gamma   90.00
#
_symmetry.space_group_name_H-M   'P 1'
#
loop_
_entity.id
_entity.type
_entity.pdbx_description
1 polymer ?
#
loop_
_entity_poly.entity_id
_entity_poly.type
_entity_poly.pdbx_seq_one_letter_code
_entity_poly.pdbx_strand_id
1 'polypeptide(L)'
;MDKNKNQLEELLRNELVCFKEILYKTQEVNEGETALSTKSLVKLLGDRDTQIGLIKKLEKERKILDNYIISEQQQLKVDTIKKEIKYIALKLVEIDAKMLDFLAIKKEEIIKELCSRTDSIGRDRSVRSSRKQIIDITLD
;
A
#
# COMPACT_ATOMS: atom_id res chain seq x y z
N MET A 1 -8.71 36.13 19.16
CA MET A 1 -8.44 34.72 19.52
C MET A 1 -9.34 33.72 18.80
N ASP A 2 -10.52 34.11 18.30
CA ASP A 2 -11.42 33.17 17.60
C ASP A 2 -10.96 32.75 16.19
N LYS A 3 -10.09 33.53 15.55
CA LYS A 3 -9.54 33.20 14.23
C LYS A 3 -8.69 31.92 14.25
N ASN A 4 -7.83 31.76 15.26
CA ASN A 4 -6.95 30.60 15.41
C ASN A 4 -7.74 29.34 15.82
N LYS A 5 -8.84 29.53 16.55
CA LYS A 5 -9.77 28.47 16.97
C LYS A 5 -10.47 27.85 15.76
N ASN A 6 -11.08 28.67 14.91
CA ASN A 6 -11.74 28.20 13.70
C ASN A 6 -10.74 27.54 12.73
N GLN A 7 -9.52 28.06 12.67
CA GLN A 7 -8.45 27.50 11.86
C GLN A 7 -8.04 26.08 12.29
N LEU A 8 -8.01 25.78 13.60
CA LEU A 8 -7.71 24.42 14.09
C LEU A 8 -8.74 23.40 13.62
N GLU A 9 -10.02 23.73 13.74
CA GLU A 9 -11.12 22.88 13.29
C GLU A 9 -11.07 22.69 11.77
N GLU A 10 -10.81 23.76 11.02
CA GLU A 10 -10.70 23.74 9.56
C GLU A 10 -9.54 22.84 9.08
N LEU A 11 -8.36 22.94 9.70
CA LEU A 11 -7.22 22.07 9.38
C LEU A 11 -7.56 20.60 9.61
N LEU A 12 -8.22 20.26 10.72
CA LEU A 12 -8.65 18.89 11.00
C LEU A 12 -9.73 18.40 10.04
N ARG A 13 -10.66 19.26 9.62
CA ARG A 13 -11.65 18.92 8.59
C ARG A 13 -10.97 18.62 7.25
N ASN A 14 -9.94 19.40 6.90
CA ASN A 14 -9.16 19.16 5.68
C ASN A 14 -8.37 17.85 5.77
N GLU A 15 -7.75 17.55 6.92
CA GLU A 15 -7.11 16.26 7.16
C GLU A 15 -8.11 15.10 6.98
N LEU A 16 -9.31 15.23 7.57
CA LEU A 16 -10.38 14.24 7.44
C LEU A 16 -10.80 14.02 5.99
N VAL A 17 -10.90 15.07 5.17
CA VAL A 17 -11.19 14.96 3.74
C VAL A 17 -10.11 14.12 3.03
N CYS A 18 -8.82 14.38 3.30
CA CYS A 18 -7.74 13.58 2.75
C CYS A 18 -7.85 12.09 3.15
N PHE A 19 -8.17 11.80 4.42
CA PHE A 19 -8.37 10.42 4.88
C PHE A 19 -9.56 9.74 4.18
N LYS A 20 -10.68 10.45 4.00
CA LYS A 20 -11.84 9.94 3.26
C LYS A 20 -11.52 9.65 1.80
N GLU A 21 -10.77 10.54 1.15
CA GLU A 21 -10.33 10.37 -0.24
C GLU A 21 -9.44 9.12 -0.39
N ILE A 22 -8.49 8.93 0.54
CA ILE A 22 -7.65 7.73 0.56
C ILE A 22 -8.51 6.48 0.72
N LEU A 23 -9.46 6.49 1.67
CA LEU A 23 -10.35 5.35 1.90
C LEU A 23 -11.20 5.02 0.68
N TYR A 24 -11.84 6.04 0.08
CA TYR A 24 -12.68 5.89 -1.10
C TYR A 24 -11.91 5.23 -2.25
N LYS A 25 -10.76 5.78 -2.64
CA LYS A 25 -9.94 5.24 -3.73
C LYS A 25 -9.39 3.84 -3.43
N THR A 26 -9.09 3.59 -2.17
CA THR A 26 -8.64 2.26 -1.72
C THR A 26 -9.76 1.23 -1.88
N GLN A 27 -10.98 1.59 -1.50
CA GLN A 27 -12.15 0.72 -1.66
C GLN A 27 -12.48 0.48 -3.14
N GLU A 28 -12.39 1.50 -4.00
CA GLU A 28 -12.57 1.31 -5.46
C GLU A 28 -11.63 0.25 -6.05
N VAL A 29 -10.38 0.20 -5.58
CA VAL A 29 -9.40 -0.80 -6.04
C VAL A 29 -9.64 -2.18 -5.41
N ASN A 30 -10.24 -2.23 -4.22
CA ASN A 30 -10.48 -3.47 -3.47
C ASN A 30 -11.83 -4.13 -3.81
N GLU A 31 -12.86 -3.36 -4.19
CA GLU A 31 -14.19 -3.85 -4.59
C GLU A 31 -14.22 -4.35 -6.05
N GLY A 32 -13.17 -4.07 -6.83
CA GLY A 32 -12.94 -4.68 -8.14
C GLY A 32 -12.50 -6.15 -8.02
N GLU A 33 -13.47 -7.05 -7.89
CA GLU A 33 -13.24 -8.49 -7.83
C GLU A 33 -12.38 -9.03 -9.00
N THR A 34 -11.53 -10.01 -8.66
CA THR A 34 -10.78 -10.96 -9.51
C THR A 34 -9.46 -10.54 -10.19
N ALA A 35 -9.17 -9.26 -10.41
CA ALA A 35 -7.86 -8.88 -10.96
C ALA A 35 -7.44 -7.48 -10.51
N LEU A 36 -6.78 -7.41 -9.34
CA LEU A 36 -6.07 -6.22 -8.90
C LEU A 36 -4.92 -5.98 -9.89
N SER A 37 -5.16 -5.12 -10.89
CA SER A 37 -4.14 -4.85 -11.90
C SER A 37 -2.99 -4.06 -11.29
N THR A 38 -1.75 -4.40 -11.64
CA THR A 38 -0.56 -3.66 -11.20
C THR A 38 -0.68 -2.17 -11.53
N LYS A 39 -1.30 -1.83 -12.66
CA LYS A 39 -1.54 -0.44 -13.08
C LYS A 39 -2.48 0.30 -12.13
N SER A 40 -3.58 -0.33 -11.72
CA SER A 40 -4.54 0.24 -10.76
C SER A 40 -3.89 0.44 -9.39
N LEU A 41 -3.09 -0.54 -8.94
CA LEU A 41 -2.36 -0.43 -7.68
C LEU A 41 -1.33 0.69 -7.68
N VAL A 42 -0.52 0.81 -8.75
CA VAL A 42 0.48 1.89 -8.87
C VAL A 42 -0.20 3.26 -8.90
N LYS A 43 -1.33 3.39 -9.60
CA LYS A 43 -2.12 4.63 -9.60
C LYS A 43 -2.62 4.97 -8.19
N LEU A 44 -3.17 3.99 -7.47
CA LEU A 44 -3.61 4.17 -6.08
C LEU A 44 -2.47 4.64 -5.17
N LEU A 45 -1.27 4.04 -5.30
CA LEU A 45 -0.11 4.42 -4.50
C LEU A 45 0.30 5.88 -4.77
N GLY A 46 0.29 6.34 -6.03
CA GLY A 46 0.58 7.74 -6.37
C GLY A 46 -0.47 8.71 -5.81
N ASP A 47 -1.75 8.35 -5.90
CA ASP A 47 -2.83 9.15 -5.32
C ASP A 47 -2.71 9.23 -3.79
N ARG A 48 -2.39 8.10 -3.13
CA ARG A 48 -2.15 8.05 -1.68
C ARG A 48 -0.96 8.90 -1.27
N ASP A 49 0.16 8.83 -1.98
CA ASP A 49 1.35 9.62 -1.66
C ASP A 49 1.08 11.12 -1.73
N THR A 50 0.29 11.55 -2.73
CA THR A 50 -0.19 12.93 -2.85
C THR A 50 -1.01 13.36 -1.63
N GLN A 51 -1.99 12.54 -1.23
CA GLN A 51 -2.84 12.85 -0.07
C GLN A 51 -2.06 12.82 1.25
N ILE A 52 -1.16 11.86 1.44
CA ILE A 52 -0.26 11.80 2.60
C ILE A 52 0.64 13.04 2.66
N GLY A 53 1.12 13.52 1.51
CA GLY A 53 1.86 14.78 1.41
C GLY A 53 1.05 15.98 1.91
N LEU A 54 -0.24 16.06 1.57
CA LEU A 54 -1.15 17.10 2.07
C LEU A 54 -1.40 16.95 3.58
N ILE A 55 -1.69 15.74 4.06
CA ILE A 55 -1.89 15.46 5.49
C ILE A 55 -0.67 15.92 6.29
N LYS A 56 0.56 15.61 5.85
CA LYS A 56 1.79 16.05 6.52
C LYS A 56 1.94 17.57 6.59
N LYS A 57 1.47 18.31 5.57
CA LYS A 57 1.48 19.78 5.58
C LYS A 57 0.46 20.32 6.59
N LEU A 58 -0.77 19.81 6.54
CA LEU A 58 -1.84 20.18 7.46
C LEU A 58 -1.46 19.88 8.92
N GLU A 59 -0.85 18.72 9.17
CA GLU A 59 -0.41 18.32 10.51
C GLU A 59 0.67 19.29 11.06
N LYS A 60 1.59 19.74 10.21
CA LYS A 60 2.60 20.74 10.60
C LYS A 60 1.95 22.06 10.99
N GLU A 61 1.01 22.56 10.19
CA GLU A 61 0.26 23.78 10.49
C GLU A 61 -0.57 23.63 11.76
N ARG A 62 -1.21 22.47 11.94
CA ARG A 62 -2.02 22.14 13.11
C ARG A 62 -1.20 22.08 14.39
N LYS A 63 0.00 21.48 14.37
CA LYS A 63 0.89 21.38 15.54
C LYS A 63 1.30 22.74 16.09
N ILE A 64 1.39 23.76 15.24
CA ILE A 64 1.64 25.15 15.69
C ILE A 64 0.47 25.67 16.53
N LEU A 65 -0.73 25.14 16.30
CA LEU A 65 -1.96 25.52 16.99
C LEU A 65 -2.31 24.63 18.21
N ASP A 66 -1.58 23.55 18.47
CA ASP A 66 -1.89 22.61 19.56
C ASP A 66 -1.69 23.23 20.97
N ASN A 67 -0.96 24.35 21.08
CA ASN A 67 -0.70 25.05 22.35
C ASN A 67 -1.77 26.08 22.74
N TYR A 68 -2.78 26.31 21.91
CA TYR A 68 -3.81 27.31 22.21
C TYR A 68 -4.92 26.74 23.09
N ILE A 69 -5.34 27.51 24.10
CA ILE A 69 -6.49 27.17 24.94
C ILE A 69 -7.77 27.28 24.09
N ILE A 70 -8.44 26.15 23.87
CA ILE A 70 -9.74 26.07 23.19
C ILE A 70 -10.88 25.87 24.18
N SER A 71 -12.10 26.24 23.78
CA SER A 71 -13.29 26.05 24.64
C SER A 71 -13.71 24.58 24.67
N GLU A 72 -14.44 24.20 25.72
CA GLU A 72 -14.94 22.83 25.89
C GLU A 72 -15.83 22.37 24.73
N GLN A 73 -16.72 23.24 24.23
CA GLN A 73 -17.53 22.97 23.04
C GLN A 73 -16.69 22.72 21.79
N GLN A 74 -15.56 23.41 21.64
CA GLN A 74 -14.68 23.26 20.50
C GLN A 74 -13.81 22.01 20.62
N GLN A 75 -13.39 21.68 21.84
CA GLN A 75 -12.71 20.43 22.16
C GLN A 75 -13.56 19.23 21.72
N LEU A 76 -14.87 19.22 22.01
CA LEU A 76 -15.78 18.16 21.58
C LEU A 76 -15.83 17.98 20.05
N LYS A 77 -15.84 19.08 19.29
CA LYS A 77 -15.82 19.02 17.82
C LYS A 77 -14.50 18.46 17.30
N VAL A 78 -13.38 18.98 17.81
CA VAL A 78 -12.02 18.51 17.50
C VAL A 78 -11.88 17.01 17.78
N ASP A 79 -12.34 16.57 18.95
CA ASP A 79 -12.26 15.17 19.35
C ASP A 79 -13.14 14.25 18.49
N THR A 80 -14.30 14.75 18.05
CA THR A 80 -15.16 14.03 17.11
C THR A 80 -14.45 13.79 15.78
N ILE A 81 -13.83 14.84 15.21
CA ILE A 81 -13.08 14.72 13.95
C ILE A 81 -11.87 13.78 14.12
N LYS A 82 -11.13 13.89 15.24
CA LYS A 82 -10.01 12.99 15.55
C LYS A 82 -10.44 11.53 15.65
N LYS A 83 -11.59 11.26 16.28
CA LYS A 83 -12.16 9.90 16.36
C LYS A 83 -12.49 9.35 14.98
N GLU A 84 -13.04 10.18 14.09
CA GLU A 84 -13.36 9.79 12.72
C GLU A 84 -12.09 9.50 11.89
N ILE A 85 -11.08 10.38 11.97
CA ILE A 85 -9.76 10.14 11.36
C ILE A 85 -9.17 8.82 11.86
N LYS A 86 -9.18 8.59 13.19
CA LYS A 86 -8.67 7.35 13.78
C LYS A 86 -9.40 6.12 13.25
N TYR A 87 -10.72 6.19 13.14
CA TYR A 87 -11.53 5.11 12.60
C TYR A 87 -11.17 4.79 11.14
N ILE A 88 -11.03 5.83 10.30
CA ILE A 88 -10.61 5.65 8.91
C ILE A 88 -9.20 5.06 8.82
N ALA A 89 -8.26 5.55 9.62
CA ALA A 89 -6.90 5.04 9.65
C ALA A 89 -6.85 3.54 10.01
N LEU A 90 -7.65 3.09 10.98
CA LEU A 90 -7.75 1.67 11.32
C LEU A 90 -8.30 0.84 10.15
N LYS A 91 -9.36 1.30 9.49
CA LYS A 91 -9.88 0.64 8.29
C LYS A 91 -8.84 0.53 7.17
N LEU A 92 -8.06 1.57 6.95
CA LEU A 92 -7.00 1.56 5.94
C LEU A 92 -5.94 0.51 6.25
N VAL A 93 -5.53 0.38 7.51
CA VAL A 93 -4.59 -0.66 7.95
C VAL A 93 -5.15 -2.07 7.70
N GLU A 94 -6.44 -2.29 7.99
CA GLU A 94 -7.10 -3.57 7.72
C GLU A 94 -7.13 -3.92 6.23
N ILE A 95 -7.41 -2.94 5.37
CA ILE A 95 -7.41 -3.15 3.91
C ILE A 95 -5.98 -3.40 3.41
N ASP A 96 -5.01 -2.62 3.89
CA ASP A 96 -3.61 -2.75 3.48
C ASP A 96 -3.04 -4.13 3.85
N ALA A 97 -3.39 -4.66 5.02
CA ALA A 97 -3.01 -6.01 5.42
C ALA A 97 -3.54 -7.06 4.42
N LYS A 98 -4.83 -6.99 4.07
CA LYS A 98 -5.45 -7.90 3.08
C LYS A 98 -4.80 -7.77 1.69
N MET A 99 -4.50 -6.55 1.26
CA MET A 99 -3.82 -6.31 -0.02
C MET A 99 -2.41 -6.90 -0.03
N LEU A 100 -1.66 -6.78 1.07
CA LEU A 100 -0.32 -7.37 1.19
C LEU A 100 -0.35 -8.90 1.16
N ASP A 101 -1.30 -9.52 1.86
CA ASP A 101 -1.49 -10.98 1.83
C ASP A 101 -1.79 -11.46 0.41
N PHE A 102 -2.69 -10.77 -0.30
CA PHE A 102 -3.00 -11.08 -1.70
C PHE A 102 -1.79 -10.94 -2.63
N LEU A 103 -1.00 -9.86 -2.47
CA LEU A 103 0.21 -9.65 -3.25
C LEU A 103 1.29 -10.70 -2.97
N ALA A 104 1.41 -11.16 -1.73
CA ALA A 104 2.35 -12.22 -1.35
C ALA A 104 2.00 -13.54 -2.04
N ILE A 105 0.72 -13.93 -2.04
CA ILE A 105 0.23 -15.12 -2.75
C ILE A 105 0.54 -15.01 -4.25
N LYS A 106 0.22 -13.87 -4.88
CA LYS A 106 0.47 -13.67 -6.31
C LYS A 106 1.96 -13.71 -6.67
N LYS A 107 2.81 -13.14 -5.83
CA LYS A 107 4.27 -13.18 -6.00
C LYS A 107 4.77 -14.63 -5.96
N GLU A 108 4.31 -15.43 -5.01
CA GLU A 108 4.69 -16.83 -4.86
C GLU A 108 4.25 -17.68 -6.07
N GLU A 109 3.03 -17.47 -6.58
CA GLU A 109 2.52 -18.13 -7.79
C GLU A 109 3.43 -17.85 -9.01
N ILE A 110 3.80 -16.58 -9.22
CA ILE A 110 4.68 -16.17 -10.32
C ILE A 110 6.07 -16.79 -10.18
N ILE A 111 6.64 -16.81 -8.97
CA ILE A 111 7.96 -17.42 -8.72
C ILE A 111 7.92 -18.91 -9.04
N LYS A 112 6.90 -19.65 -8.58
CA LYS A 112 6.74 -21.08 -8.86
C LYS A 112 6.63 -21.35 -10.37
N GLU A 113 5.89 -20.52 -11.09
CA GLU A 113 5.78 -20.62 -12.54
C GLU A 113 7.10 -20.35 -13.26
N LEU A 114 7.87 -19.34 -12.82
CA LEU A 114 9.18 -19.04 -13.38
C LEU A 114 10.19 -20.16 -13.10
N CYS A 115 10.17 -20.75 -11.91
CA CYS A 115 11.01 -21.89 -11.56
C CYS A 115 10.66 -23.11 -12.43
N SER A 116 9.38 -23.45 -12.58
CA SER A 116 8.96 -24.60 -13.39
C SER A 116 9.31 -24.46 -14.88
N ARG A 117 9.20 -23.23 -15.43
CA ARG A 117 9.66 -22.91 -16.80
C ARG A 117 11.19 -22.96 -16.94
N THR A 118 11.94 -22.61 -15.89
CA THR A 118 13.40 -22.66 -15.92
C THR A 118 13.91 -24.11 -15.84
N ASP A 119 13.28 -24.93 -15.00
CA ASP A 119 13.59 -26.34 -14.83
C ASP A 119 13.26 -27.17 -16.07
N SER A 120 12.21 -26.82 -16.82
CA SER A 120 11.91 -27.46 -18.11
C SER A 120 12.95 -27.11 -19.19
N ILE A 121 13.43 -25.86 -19.22
CA ILE A 121 14.52 -25.43 -20.12
C ILE A 121 15.84 -26.13 -19.78
N GLY A 122 16.12 -26.38 -18.49
CA GLY A 122 17.31 -27.12 -18.04
C GLY A 122 17.28 -28.62 -18.39
N ARG A 123 16.10 -29.24 -18.39
CA ARG A 123 15.95 -30.68 -18.72
C ARG A 123 16.01 -30.99 -20.21
N ASP A 124 15.60 -30.06 -21.09
CA ASP A 124 15.72 -30.24 -22.55
C ASP A 124 17.16 -30.14 -23.07
N ARG A 125 18.13 -29.67 -22.27
CA ARG A 125 19.56 -29.78 -22.60
C ARG A 125 20.14 -31.19 -22.40
N SER A 126 19.33 -32.16 -21.96
CA SER A 126 19.73 -33.56 -21.85
C SER A 126 19.41 -34.41 -23.09
N VAL A 127 18.96 -33.79 -24.20
CA VAL A 127 18.87 -34.45 -25.51
C VAL A 127 20.28 -34.74 -26.03
N ARG A 128 20.81 -35.88 -25.56
CA ARG A 128 21.56 -36.87 -26.34
C ARG A 128 22.63 -36.28 -27.26
N SER A 129 23.62 -35.60 -26.68
CA SER A 129 24.93 -35.56 -27.33
C SER A 129 25.45 -36.99 -27.40
N SER A 130 25.69 -37.43 -28.63
CA SER A 130 26.18 -38.74 -29.04
C SER A 130 27.14 -39.37 -28.01
N ARG A 131 26.86 -40.62 -27.62
CA ARG A 131 27.81 -41.49 -26.90
C ARG A 131 29.08 -41.61 -27.75
N LYS A 132 30.06 -40.73 -27.53
CA LYS A 132 31.45 -41.05 -27.80
C LYS A 132 31.84 -42.08 -26.74
N GLN A 133 31.96 -43.34 -27.14
CA GLN A 133 32.62 -44.36 -26.33
C GLN A 133 34.02 -43.86 -26.01
N ILE A 134 34.35 -43.79 -24.73
CA ILE A 134 35.74 -43.67 -24.27
C ILE A 134 36.31 -45.08 -24.40
N ILE A 135 37.26 -45.27 -25.31
CA ILE A 135 38.05 -46.49 -25.42
C ILE A 135 39.32 -46.23 -24.63
N ASP A 136 39.54 -47.03 -23.58
CA ASP A 136 40.78 -47.06 -22.83
C ASP A 136 41.72 -48.04 -23.56
N ILE A 137 42.85 -47.55 -24.07
CA ILE A 137 43.85 -48.39 -24.73
C ILE A 137 44.99 -48.58 -23.73
N THR A 138 45.02 -49.72 -23.07
CA THR A 138 46.21 -50.20 -22.35
C THR A 138 47.20 -50.76 -23.37
N LEU A 139 48.39 -50.15 -23.43
CA LEU A 139 49.55 -50.67 -24.16
C LEU A 139 50.29 -51.65 -23.23
N ASP A 140 50.32 -52.92 -23.62
CA ASP A 140 51.26 -53.93 -23.10
C ASP A 140 52.67 -53.72 -23.66
#